data_AF-A0A1Y2LKS4-F1
#
_entry.id   AF-A0A1Y2LKS4-F1
#
_cell.length_a   1.000
_cell.length_b   1.000
_cell.length_c   1.000
_cell.angle_alpha   90.00
_cell.angle_beta   90.00
_cell.angle_gamma   90.00
#
_symmetry.space_group_name_H-M   'P 1'
#
loop_
_entity.id
_entity.type
_entity.pdbx_description
1 polymer ?
#
loop_
_entity_poly.entity_id
_entity_poly.type
_entity_poly.pdbx_seq_one_letter_code
_entity_poly.pdbx_strand_id
1 'polypeptide(L)'
;MIVELHERVRKALDHIVTTLDNDPAQPKTLLICSHAATIIAAGRVLTGQMPDDPDTDDFQCFTAGLSKFVRKSTDPASGVAGNWDCVLNSDTSFLSGGAERGWKFNGDESFVAFPDDAAGGTDAAKL
;
A
#
# COMPACT_ATOMS: atom_id res chain seq x y z
N MET A 1 -1.99 -2.92 -15.86
CA MET A 1 -2.19 -3.60 -14.57
C MET A 1 -1.45 -2.91 -13.41
N ILE A 2 -0.11 -2.95 -13.30
CA ILE A 2 0.63 -2.31 -12.18
C ILE A 2 0.68 -0.77 -12.30
N VAL A 3 0.93 -0.23 -13.48
CA VAL A 3 0.96 1.23 -13.69
C VAL A 3 -0.41 1.88 -13.39
N GLU A 4 -1.49 1.24 -13.83
CA GLU A 4 -2.87 1.69 -13.55
C GLU A 4 -3.22 1.63 -12.07
N LEU A 5 -2.66 0.66 -11.32
CA LEU A 5 -2.79 0.61 -9.86
C LEU A 5 -2.15 1.85 -9.22
N HIS A 6 -0.92 2.20 -9.60
CA HIS A 6 -0.24 3.38 -9.07
C HIS A 6 -1.04 4.65 -9.37
N GLU A 7 -1.58 4.79 -10.58
CA GLU A 7 -2.38 5.94 -10.95
C GLU A 7 -3.70 6.02 -10.16
N ARG A 8 -4.37 4.88 -9.93
CA ARG A 8 -5.55 4.82 -9.06
C ARG A 8 -5.24 5.21 -7.62
N VAL A 9 -4.14 4.68 -7.08
CA VAL A 9 -3.69 4.99 -5.71
C VAL A 9 -3.30 6.46 -5.59
N ARG A 10 -2.62 7.02 -6.59
CA ARG A 10 -2.31 8.46 -6.67
C ARG A 10 -3.55 9.32 -6.60
N LYS A 11 -4.55 9.06 -7.44
CA LYS A 11 -5.82 9.81 -7.43
C LYS A 11 -6.54 9.69 -6.09
N ALA A 12 -6.58 8.48 -5.52
CA ALA A 12 -7.24 8.24 -4.24
C ALA A 12 -6.55 9.01 -3.08
N LEU A 13 -5.22 8.91 -2.97
CA LEU A 13 -4.46 9.59 -1.92
C LEU A 13 -4.52 11.11 -2.08
N ASP A 14 -4.40 11.61 -3.30
CA ASP A 14 -4.52 13.04 -3.61
C ASP A 14 -5.88 13.58 -3.15
N HIS A 15 -6.96 12.88 -3.49
CA HIS A 15 -8.31 13.24 -3.06
C HIS A 15 -8.47 13.18 -1.53
N ILE A 16 -8.10 12.06 -0.90
CA ILE A 16 -8.23 11.87 0.56
C ILE A 16 -7.48 12.95 1.32
N VAL A 17 -6.20 13.16 0.97
CA VAL A 17 -5.34 14.11 1.66
C VAL A 17 -5.81 15.54 1.43
N THR A 18 -6.17 15.91 0.20
CA THR A 18 -6.71 17.25 -0.10
C THR A 18 -8.02 17.50 0.63
N THR A 19 -8.91 16.52 0.73
CA THR A 19 -10.14 16.65 1.51
C THR A 19 -9.85 16.87 2.99
N LEU A 20 -8.92 16.10 3.58
CA LEU A 20 -8.54 16.25 4.99
C LEU A 20 -7.79 17.55 5.28
N ASP A 21 -6.95 18.02 4.35
CA ASP A 21 -6.26 19.31 4.46
C ASP A 21 -7.24 20.49 4.40
N ASN A 22 -8.39 20.32 3.74
CA ASN A 22 -9.45 21.34 3.69
C ASN A 22 -10.50 21.18 4.81
N ASP A 23 -10.45 20.11 5.60
CA ASP A 23 -11.39 19.89 6.69
C ASP A 23 -11.17 20.95 7.79
N PRO A 24 -12.22 21.64 8.29
CA PRO A 24 -12.08 22.63 9.36
C PRO A 24 -11.46 22.08 10.65
N ALA A 25 -11.58 20.78 10.93
CA ALA A 25 -10.97 20.13 12.09
C ALA A 25 -9.46 19.93 11.93
N GLN A 26 -8.91 20.08 10.71
CA GLN A 26 -7.48 20.04 10.41
C GLN A 26 -6.76 18.81 11.01
N PRO A 27 -7.24 17.58 10.73
CA PRO A 27 -6.63 16.37 11.27
C PRO A 27 -5.15 16.27 10.87
N LYS A 28 -4.29 15.90 11.83
CA LYS A 28 -2.83 15.85 11.62
C LYS A 28 -2.31 14.45 11.33
N THR A 29 -3.15 13.42 11.45
CA THR A 29 -2.76 12.03 11.24
C THR A 29 -3.96 11.24 10.73
N LEU A 30 -3.71 10.37 9.75
CA LEU A 30 -4.66 9.44 9.16
C LEU A 30 -4.09 8.02 9.26
N LEU A 31 -4.94 7.05 9.54
CA LEU A 31 -4.62 5.63 9.43
C LEU A 31 -5.38 5.04 8.24
N ILE A 32 -4.66 4.36 7.34
CA ILE A 32 -5.24 3.62 6.21
C ILE A 32 -4.92 2.14 6.42
N CYS A 33 -5.97 1.31 6.46
CA CYS A 33 -5.86 -0.14 6.40
C CYS A 33 -6.14 -0.59 4.97
N SER A 34 -5.23 -1.34 4.35
CA SER A 34 -5.35 -1.76 2.95
C SER A 34 -4.60 -3.07 2.66
N HIS A 35 -4.61 -3.49 1.41
CA HIS A 35 -3.96 -4.71 0.92
C HIS A 35 -2.53 -4.44 0.43
N ALA A 36 -1.72 -5.49 0.32
CA ALA A 36 -0.28 -5.36 0.09
C ALA A 36 0.11 -4.56 -1.17
N ALA A 37 -0.43 -4.93 -2.33
CA ALA A 37 -0.16 -4.22 -3.58
C ALA A 37 -0.52 -2.72 -3.48
N THR A 38 -1.59 -2.38 -2.77
CA THR A 38 -2.01 -0.98 -2.55
C THR A 38 -1.07 -0.24 -1.62
N ILE A 39 -0.56 -0.88 -0.56
CA ILE A 39 0.40 -0.28 0.37
C ILE A 39 1.75 0.00 -0.33
N ILE A 40 2.24 -0.96 -1.14
CA ILE A 40 3.48 -0.76 -1.91
C ILE A 40 3.32 0.40 -2.90
N ALA A 41 2.22 0.39 -3.68
CA ALA A 41 1.93 1.48 -4.61
C ALA A 41 1.76 2.83 -3.90
N ALA A 42 1.16 2.84 -2.70
CA ALA A 42 1.03 4.05 -1.89
C ALA A 42 2.39 4.57 -1.43
N GLY A 43 3.29 3.69 -0.99
CA GLY A 43 4.66 4.05 -0.62
C GLY A 43 5.40 4.73 -1.77
N ARG A 44 5.35 4.14 -2.96
CA ARG A 44 5.97 4.69 -4.18
C ARG A 44 5.37 6.04 -4.58
N VAL A 45 4.04 6.16 -4.57
CA VAL A 45 3.33 7.42 -4.87
C VAL A 45 3.67 8.52 -3.87
N LEU A 46 3.59 8.23 -2.57
CA LEU A 46 3.79 9.22 -1.50
C LEU A 46 5.23 9.73 -1.49
N THR A 47 6.20 8.85 -1.71
CA THR A 47 7.63 9.19 -1.70
C THR A 47 8.15 9.68 -3.05
N GLY A 48 7.44 9.40 -4.14
CA GLY A 48 7.89 9.64 -5.51
C GLY A 48 8.94 8.64 -5.98
N GLN A 49 9.27 7.62 -5.18
CA GLN A 49 10.20 6.56 -5.56
C GLN A 49 9.49 5.57 -6.47
N MET A 50 9.56 5.82 -7.78
CA MET A 50 8.97 4.99 -8.82
C MET A 50 10.10 4.27 -9.57
N PRO A 51 10.49 3.06 -9.14
CA PRO A 51 11.53 2.29 -9.83
C PRO A 51 11.03 1.81 -11.20
N ASP A 52 11.94 1.72 -12.18
CA ASP A 52 11.67 1.14 -13.50
C ASP A 52 11.35 -0.35 -13.39
N ASP A 53 12.04 -1.05 -12.48
CA ASP A 53 11.76 -2.43 -12.14
C ASP A 53 10.64 -2.50 -11.08
N PRO A 54 9.44 -3.00 -11.43
CA PRO A 54 8.35 -3.12 -10.48
C PRO A 54 8.69 -4.03 -9.29
N ASP A 55 9.68 -4.92 -9.42
CA ASP A 55 10.10 -5.89 -8.40
C ASP A 55 11.17 -5.38 -7.44
N THR A 56 11.54 -4.11 -7.57
CA THR A 56 12.43 -3.45 -6.62
C THR A 56 11.89 -3.63 -5.19
N ASP A 57 12.76 -4.13 -4.31
CA ASP A 57 12.46 -4.39 -2.91
C ASP A 57 12.57 -3.09 -2.09
N ASP A 58 11.53 -2.25 -2.16
CA ASP A 58 11.50 -0.90 -1.60
C ASP A 58 10.55 -0.75 -0.41
N PHE A 59 9.27 -1.06 -0.60
CA PHE A 59 8.24 -0.99 0.42
C PHE A 59 7.84 -2.39 0.85
N GLN A 60 8.18 -2.73 2.09
CA GLN A 60 7.80 -4.00 2.68
C GLN A 60 6.30 -4.01 2.98
N CYS A 61 5.68 -5.17 2.91
CA CYS A 61 4.30 -5.35 3.32
C CYS A 61 4.06 -6.73 3.93
N PHE A 62 4.29 -6.85 5.22
CA PHE A 62 3.95 -8.02 6.02
C PHE A 62 2.50 -7.96 6.50
N THR A 63 1.97 -9.12 6.88
CA THR A 63 0.64 -9.20 7.50
C THR A 63 0.59 -8.33 8.74
N ALA A 64 -0.35 -7.40 8.79
CA ALA A 64 -0.51 -6.42 9.88
C ALA A 64 0.76 -5.57 10.17
N GLY A 65 1.68 -5.45 9.21
CA GLY A 65 2.84 -4.55 9.33
C GLY A 65 2.42 -3.09 9.21
N LEU A 66 3.09 -2.21 9.96
CA LEU A 66 2.80 -0.77 9.99
C LEU A 66 3.88 0.02 9.26
N SER A 67 3.48 0.74 8.19
CA SER A 67 4.31 1.77 7.57
C SER A 67 3.88 3.16 8.01
N LYS A 68 4.84 4.07 8.18
CA LYS A 68 4.60 5.46 8.58
C LYS A 68 5.27 6.41 7.60
N PHE A 69 4.48 7.37 7.14
CA PHE A 69 4.91 8.43 6.23
C PHE A 69 4.73 9.79 6.90
N VAL A 70 5.71 10.67 6.74
CA VAL A 70 5.69 12.04 7.27
C VAL A 70 5.82 13.02 6.11
N ARG A 71 4.94 14.03 6.07
CA ARG A 71 4.94 15.03 5.00
C ARG A 71 6.20 15.89 5.09
N LYS A 72 6.89 16.11 3.96
CA LYS A 72 8.11 16.92 3.89
C LYS A 72 7.82 18.41 3.95
N SER A 73 6.80 18.85 3.22
CA SER A 73 6.41 20.26 3.10
C SER A 73 4.89 20.43 3.18
N THR A 74 4.44 21.48 3.85
CA THR A 74 3.03 21.91 3.86
C THR A 74 2.72 22.96 2.79
N ASP A 75 3.69 23.32 1.95
CA ASP A 75 3.47 24.21 0.81
C ASP A 75 2.49 23.55 -0.18
N PRO A 76 1.34 24.18 -0.51
CA PRO A 76 0.41 23.68 -1.51
C PRO A 76 1.06 23.35 -2.87
N ALA A 77 2.14 24.06 -3.24
CA ALA A 77 2.86 23.80 -4.48
C ALA A 77 3.60 22.45 -4.50
N SER A 78 3.86 21.85 -3.33
CA SER A 78 4.55 20.56 -3.22
C SER A 78 3.65 19.36 -3.55
N GLY A 79 2.31 19.55 -3.54
CA GLY A 79 1.35 18.48 -3.81
C GLY A 79 1.38 17.33 -2.78
N VAL A 80 0.59 16.29 -3.05
CA VAL A 80 0.53 15.09 -2.20
C VAL A 80 1.56 14.03 -2.64
N ALA A 81 1.62 13.72 -3.94
CA ALA A 81 2.55 12.72 -4.46
C ALA A 81 4.01 13.24 -4.40
N GLY A 82 4.95 12.40 -3.99
CA GLY A 82 6.37 12.76 -3.86
C GLY A 82 6.73 13.59 -2.63
N ASN A 83 5.76 14.03 -1.84
CA ASN A 83 5.96 14.98 -0.74
C ASN A 83 5.99 14.31 0.65
N TRP A 84 6.38 13.04 0.74
CA TRP A 84 6.44 12.30 2.01
C TRP A 84 7.73 11.50 2.16
N ASP A 85 8.22 11.38 3.38
CA ASP A 85 9.29 10.47 3.76
C ASP A 85 8.71 9.23 4.45
N CYS A 86 9.15 8.05 4.04
CA CYS A 86 8.87 6.80 4.74
C CYS A 86 9.82 6.69 5.96
N VAL A 87 9.27 6.81 7.16
CA VAL A 87 10.05 6.77 8.41
C VAL A 87 9.90 5.45 9.16
N LEU A 88 8.99 4.59 8.71
CA LEU A 88 8.79 3.23 9.19
C LEU A 88 8.27 2.40 8.03
N ASN A 89 8.89 1.24 7.77
CA ASN A 89 8.57 0.41 6.62
C ASN A 89 8.14 -0.99 7.10
N SER A 90 6.83 -1.21 7.18
CA SER A 90 6.21 -2.47 7.61
C SER A 90 6.74 -3.02 8.94
N ASP A 91 6.78 -2.18 9.96
CA ASP A 91 7.16 -2.62 11.30
C ASP A 91 6.19 -3.67 11.82
N THR A 92 6.76 -4.73 12.39
CA THR A 92 6.06 -5.86 13.00
C THR A 92 6.58 -6.15 14.40
N SER A 93 7.41 -5.26 14.98
CA SER A 93 7.99 -5.44 16.31
C SER A 93 6.95 -5.60 17.43
N PHE A 94 5.72 -5.11 17.20
CA PHE A 94 4.58 -5.24 18.11
C PHE A 94 3.80 -6.55 17.94
N LEU A 95 4.09 -7.37 16.92
CA LEU A 95 3.45 -8.65 16.68
C LEU A 95 4.29 -9.78 17.29
N SER A 96 3.66 -10.68 18.05
CA SER A 96 4.36 -11.82 18.66
C SER A 96 4.95 -12.80 17.64
N GLY A 97 4.36 -12.88 16.43
CA GLY A 97 4.86 -13.69 15.32
C GLY A 97 5.90 -12.99 14.43
N GLY A 98 6.14 -11.70 14.65
CA GLY A 98 7.01 -10.89 13.80
C GLY A 98 6.50 -10.77 12.35
N ALA A 99 7.43 -10.75 11.41
CA ALA A 99 7.14 -10.55 9.98
C ALA A 99 6.68 -11.86 9.32
N GLU A 100 5.43 -11.89 8.86
CA GLU A 100 4.83 -13.04 8.19
C GLU A 100 4.17 -12.66 6.85
N ARG A 101 4.22 -13.59 5.89
CA ARG A 101 3.56 -13.49 4.57
C ARG A 101 3.83 -12.17 3.84
N GLY A 102 5.11 -11.77 3.79
CA GLY A 102 5.55 -10.61 3.00
C GLY A 102 5.20 -10.76 1.52
N TRP A 103 4.87 -9.65 0.87
CA TRP A 103 4.41 -9.63 -0.52
C TRP A 103 5.15 -8.59 -1.36
N LYS A 104 5.31 -8.86 -2.65
CA LYS A 104 5.88 -7.98 -3.68
C LYS A 104 5.20 -8.23 -5.02
N PHE A 105 5.37 -7.31 -5.99
CA PHE A 105 4.60 -7.33 -7.25
C PHE A 105 4.76 -8.62 -8.07
N ASN A 106 5.96 -9.19 -8.15
CA ASN A 106 6.18 -10.51 -8.74
C ASN A 106 6.91 -11.48 -7.79
N GLY A 107 6.55 -12.76 -7.88
CA GLY A 107 7.10 -13.87 -7.12
C GLY A 107 6.07 -14.99 -6.90
N ASP A 108 6.52 -16.22 -6.64
CA ASP A 108 5.62 -17.33 -6.31
C ASP A 108 4.87 -17.03 -5.01
N GLU A 109 3.59 -16.71 -5.13
CA GLU A 109 2.67 -16.66 -3.99
C GLU A 109 2.43 -18.09 -3.52
N SER A 110 3.06 -18.50 -2.41
CA SER A 110 2.65 -19.72 -1.73
C SER A 110 1.34 -19.44 -0.98
N PHE A 111 0.23 -19.38 -1.70
CA PHE A 111 -1.07 -19.62 -1.07
C PHE A 111 -1.04 -21.06 -0.61
N VAL A 112 -1.06 -21.26 0.71
CA VAL A 112 -1.41 -22.57 1.26
C VAL A 112 -2.84 -22.82 0.76
N ALA A 113 -3.00 -23.73 -0.18
CA ALA A 113 -4.31 -24.21 -0.58
C ALA A 113 -5.00 -24.70 0.69
N PHE A 114 -6.09 -24.03 1.07
CA PHE A 114 -6.99 -24.62 2.04
C PHE A 114 -7.52 -25.91 1.41
N PRO A 115 -7.49 -27.05 2.11
CA PRO A 115 -8.02 -28.29 1.54
C PRO A 115 -9.45 -28.02 1.10
N ASP A 116 -9.73 -28.23 -0.18
CA ASP A 116 -11.06 -28.12 -0.75
C ASP A 116 -11.99 -29.01 0.09
N ASP A 117 -12.96 -28.41 0.78
CA ASP A 117 -14.13 -29.15 1.20
C ASP A 117 -14.79 -29.65 -0.08
N ALA A 118 -14.71 -30.96 -0.28
CA ALA A 118 -15.22 -31.66 -1.44
C ALA A 118 -16.70 -31.33 -1.67
N ALA A 119 -16.97 -30.39 -2.57
CA ALA A 119 -18.29 -30.17 -3.13
C ALA A 119 -18.13 -29.86 -4.63
N GLY A 120 -18.27 -30.92 -5.43
CA GLY A 120 -18.29 -30.83 -6.89
C GLY A 120 -19.34 -29.84 -7.38
N GLY A 121 -18.91 -28.96 -8.28
CA GLY A 121 -19.77 -28.03 -9.00
C GLY A 121 -19.03 -27.52 -10.23
N THR A 122 -19.53 -27.93 -11.40
CA THR A 122 -18.97 -27.70 -12.72
C THR A 122 -18.65 -26.24 -13.05
N ASP A 123 -17.49 -26.10 -13.69
CA ASP A 123 -16.93 -24.92 -14.33
C ASP A 123 -17.91 -24.19 -15.26
N ALA A 124 -18.04 -22.88 -15.06
CA ALA A 124 -18.49 -21.94 -16.08
C ALA A 124 -17.83 -20.58 -15.78
N ALA A 125 -16.59 -20.43 -16.23
CA ALA A 125 -15.88 -19.16 -16.23
C ALA A 125 -16.72 -18.05 -16.89
N LYS A 126 -16.95 -16.96 -16.15
CA LYS A 126 -17.38 -15.67 -16.70
C LYS A 126 -16.61 -14.53 -16.03
N LEU A 127 -15.84 -13.86 -16.90
CA LEU A 127 -15.19 -12.55 -16.83
C LEU A 127 -14.16 -12.32 -15.73
#